data_AF-A0A327K1S4-F1
#
_entry.id   AF-A0A327K1S4-F1
#
_cell.length_a   1.000
_cell.length_b   1.000
_cell.length_c   1.000
_cell.angle_alpha   90.00
_cell.angle_beta   90.00
_cell.angle_gamma   90.00
#
_symmetry.space_group_name_H-M   'P 1'
#
loop_
_entity.id
_entity.type
_entity.pdbx_description
1 polymer ?
#
loop_
_entity_poly.entity_id
_entity_poly.type
_entity_poly.pdbx_seq_one_letter_code
_entity_poly.pdbx_strand_id
1 'polypeptide(L)'
;MRRVRAWSVPKEPEVPSENEDAFAANAAATAFAVCDGATESFASGRWARALAAAFVSHAPLDRALLAGARATYEQSFDMRRWPPYRRNAYRRGSYAALVGLMLWPKEHLYAIQAIGDSICVVAEVAPEGAAEGASAAAADSAGNGAADGAGAGPTLVRAFPLSSPAQFERRPVLLSTADHTNVVDGVHLLDQSGIWTVGRYAAHARTAFCLMTDALGAWLLGETEARLARLQAIESETAFADLVIEERAAGRLRRDDTTLMIVEAG
;
A
#
# COMPACT_ATOMS: atom_id res chain seq x y z
N MET A 1 -20.76 -4.84 7.10
CA MET A 1 -20.11 -3.54 6.78
C MET A 1 -18.63 -3.82 6.63
N ARG A 2 -17.97 -3.26 5.60
CA ARG A 2 -16.52 -3.42 5.42
C ARG A 2 -15.78 -2.64 6.49
N ARG A 3 -14.72 -3.21 7.03
CA ARG A 3 -13.87 -2.56 8.02
C ARG A 3 -12.63 -2.03 7.33
N VAL A 4 -12.38 -0.73 7.49
CA VAL A 4 -11.23 -0.02 6.92
C VAL A 4 -10.46 0.62 8.06
N ARG A 5 -9.17 0.33 8.15
CA ARG A 5 -8.27 0.94 9.13
C ARG A 5 -7.06 1.48 8.40
N ALA A 6 -6.58 2.67 8.76
CA ALA A 6 -5.42 3.27 8.12
C ALA A 6 -4.67 4.18 9.08
N TRP A 7 -3.34 4.12 9.03
CA TRP A 7 -2.44 4.88 9.90
C TRP A 7 -1.17 5.23 9.14
N SER A 8 -0.50 6.29 9.57
CA SER A 8 0.77 6.72 9.00
C SER A 8 1.67 7.28 10.09
N VAL A 9 2.94 6.91 10.07
CA VAL A 9 3.96 7.34 11.02
C VAL A 9 5.06 8.04 10.24
N PRO A 10 5.31 9.35 10.50
CA PRO A 10 6.35 10.06 9.80
C PRO A 10 7.74 9.49 10.11
N LYS A 11 8.68 9.73 9.21
CA LYS A 11 10.10 9.48 9.39
C LYS A 11 10.63 10.18 10.65
N GLU A 12 10.24 11.43 10.82
CA GLU A 12 10.58 12.30 11.95
C GLU A 12 9.30 12.65 12.74
N PRO A 13 9.03 11.97 13.88
CA PRO A 13 7.84 12.22 14.71
C PRO A 13 7.69 13.66 15.18
N GLU A 14 8.79 14.40 15.29
CA GLU A 14 8.82 15.82 15.70
C GLU A 14 8.30 16.75 14.60
N VAL A 15 8.25 16.30 13.35
CA VAL A 15 7.81 17.09 12.20
C VAL A 15 6.77 16.34 11.35
N PRO A 16 5.58 16.00 11.89
CA PRO A 16 4.58 15.20 11.15
C PRO A 16 4.10 15.85 9.85
N SER A 17 4.26 17.18 9.71
CA SER A 17 3.92 17.91 8.49
C SER A 17 4.84 17.59 7.30
N GLU A 18 6.02 16.99 7.55
CA GLU A 18 6.95 16.53 6.53
C GLU A 18 6.64 15.12 6.03
N ASN A 19 5.63 14.44 6.57
CA ASN A 19 5.21 13.13 6.07
C ASN A 19 4.76 13.24 4.60
N GLU A 20 5.41 12.46 3.76
CA GLU A 20 5.24 12.45 2.31
C GLU A 20 4.28 11.35 1.84
N ASP A 21 3.93 10.43 2.73
CA ASP A 21 2.91 9.42 2.47
C ASP A 21 1.51 10.03 2.51
N ALA A 22 0.61 9.41 1.75
CA ALA A 22 -0.81 9.71 1.80
C ALA A 22 -1.65 8.45 1.58
N PHE A 23 -2.85 8.45 2.15
CA PHE A 23 -3.83 7.40 1.90
C PHE A 23 -5.24 7.99 1.79
N ALA A 24 -6.13 7.29 1.10
CA ALA A 24 -7.53 7.68 0.95
C ALA A 24 -8.45 6.47 0.78
N ALA A 25 -9.71 6.64 1.16
CA ALA A 25 -10.79 5.69 0.91
C ALA A 25 -12.06 6.46 0.50
N ASN A 26 -12.86 5.93 -0.43
CA ASN A 26 -14.13 6.56 -0.80
C ASN A 26 -15.24 6.27 0.23
N ALA A 27 -16.31 7.08 0.22
CA ALA A 27 -17.43 6.96 1.16
C ALA A 27 -18.15 5.59 1.09
N ALA A 28 -18.12 4.94 -0.08
CA ALA A 28 -18.71 3.61 -0.28
C ALA A 28 -17.76 2.44 0.08
N ALA A 29 -16.51 2.73 0.46
CA ALA A 29 -15.45 1.76 0.72
C ALA A 29 -15.28 0.72 -0.41
N THR A 30 -15.25 1.17 -1.67
CA THR A 30 -15.02 0.37 -2.87
C THR A 30 -13.72 0.72 -3.60
N ALA A 31 -13.13 1.88 -3.32
CA ALA A 31 -11.85 2.31 -3.87
C ALA A 31 -10.96 2.87 -2.77
N PHE A 32 -9.69 2.47 -2.78
CA PHE A 32 -8.68 2.77 -1.77
C PHE A 32 -7.35 3.06 -2.43
N ALA A 33 -6.55 3.93 -1.82
CA ALA A 33 -5.20 4.20 -2.31
C ALA A 33 -4.25 4.48 -1.15
N VAL A 34 -3.00 4.05 -1.33
CA VAL A 34 -1.83 4.48 -0.59
C VAL A 34 -0.82 5.02 -1.60
N CYS A 35 -0.20 6.14 -1.30
CA CYS A 35 0.81 6.79 -2.12
C CYS A 35 1.99 7.20 -1.25
N ASP A 36 3.19 7.09 -1.81
CA ASP A 36 4.47 7.44 -1.17
C ASP A 36 5.11 8.55 -1.99
N GLY A 37 5.34 9.71 -1.39
CA GLY A 37 5.93 10.86 -2.05
C GLY A 37 7.46 10.81 -2.01
N ALA A 38 8.13 10.96 -3.16
CA ALA A 38 9.60 10.95 -3.19
C ALA A 38 10.22 12.18 -2.53
N THR A 39 10.99 11.96 -1.46
CA THR A 39 11.64 13.00 -0.62
C THR A 39 12.45 14.04 -1.36
N GLU A 40 13.14 13.65 -2.43
CA GLU A 40 13.97 14.58 -3.19
C GLU A 40 13.16 15.52 -4.10
N SER A 41 11.84 15.32 -4.20
CA SER A 41 10.98 16.03 -5.14
C SER A 41 10.15 17.14 -4.49
N PHE A 42 9.76 18.14 -5.29
CA PHE A 42 9.12 19.34 -4.76
C PHE A 42 7.73 19.03 -4.17
N ALA A 43 7.53 19.19 -2.87
CA ALA A 43 6.23 19.01 -2.20
C ALA A 43 5.54 17.68 -2.58
N SER A 44 6.33 16.61 -2.66
CA SER A 44 5.98 15.19 -2.81
C SER A 44 4.73 14.77 -2.04
N GLY A 45 4.62 15.08 -0.74
CA GLY A 45 3.46 14.72 0.08
C GLY A 45 2.15 15.37 -0.36
N ARG A 46 2.21 16.55 -1.01
CA ARG A 46 1.02 17.15 -1.63
C ARG A 46 0.64 16.41 -2.91
N TRP A 47 1.61 15.90 -3.64
CA TRP A 47 1.39 15.11 -4.84
C TRP A 47 0.80 13.73 -4.50
N ALA A 48 1.37 13.02 -3.54
CA ALA A 48 0.84 11.76 -3.00
C ALA A 48 -0.62 11.92 -2.55
N ARG A 49 -0.94 13.00 -1.82
CA ARG A 49 -2.32 13.31 -1.38
C ARG A 49 -3.27 13.56 -2.55
N ALA A 50 -2.85 14.31 -3.57
CA ALA A 50 -3.66 14.56 -4.75
C ALA A 50 -3.94 13.27 -5.54
N LEU A 51 -2.94 12.41 -5.69
CA LEU A 51 -3.07 11.10 -6.33
C LEU A 51 -4.02 10.17 -5.57
N ALA A 52 -3.85 10.02 -4.27
CA ALA A 52 -4.70 9.16 -3.45
C ALA A 52 -6.17 9.62 -3.52
N ALA A 53 -6.42 10.94 -3.39
CA ALA A 53 -7.77 11.51 -3.48
C ALA A 53 -8.40 11.33 -4.88
N ALA A 54 -7.61 11.52 -5.94
CA ALA A 54 -8.08 11.32 -7.31
C ALA A 54 -8.41 9.84 -7.57
N PHE A 55 -7.58 8.90 -7.10
CA PHE A 55 -7.82 7.47 -7.24
C PHE A 55 -9.16 7.06 -6.64
N VAL A 56 -9.43 7.42 -5.39
CA VAL A 56 -10.68 6.99 -4.73
C VAL A 56 -11.93 7.63 -5.34
N SER A 57 -11.79 8.77 -6.02
CA SER A 57 -12.89 9.49 -6.66
C SER A 57 -13.17 9.01 -8.08
N HIS A 58 -12.12 8.58 -8.81
CA HIS A 58 -12.16 8.40 -10.26
C HIS A 58 -11.51 7.12 -10.77
N ALA A 59 -11.17 6.15 -9.91
CA ALA A 59 -10.55 4.89 -10.30
C ALA A 59 -11.27 4.24 -11.51
N PRO A 60 -10.51 3.59 -12.43
CA PRO A 60 -9.09 3.22 -12.33
C PRO A 60 -8.09 4.37 -12.58
N LEU A 61 -6.81 4.15 -12.28
CA LEU A 61 -5.72 5.06 -12.65
C LEU A 61 -5.59 5.08 -14.19
N ASP A 62 -6.01 6.20 -14.78
CA ASP A 62 -5.88 6.49 -16.20
C ASP A 62 -5.36 7.93 -16.43
N ARG A 63 -5.28 8.34 -17.71
CA ARG A 63 -4.80 9.67 -18.08
C ARG A 63 -5.71 10.79 -17.55
N ALA A 64 -7.02 10.57 -17.46
CA ALA A 64 -7.97 11.56 -16.98
C ALA A 64 -7.81 11.75 -15.46
N LEU A 65 -7.65 10.67 -14.71
CA LEU A 65 -7.37 10.69 -13.29
C LEU A 65 -6.04 11.39 -13.01
N LEU A 66 -4.98 11.05 -13.74
CA LEU A 66 -3.66 11.67 -13.57
C LEU A 66 -3.70 13.17 -13.87
N ALA A 67 -4.44 13.60 -14.91
CA ALA A 67 -4.65 15.00 -15.22
C ALA A 67 -5.45 15.73 -14.13
N GLY A 68 -6.49 15.11 -13.58
CA GLY A 68 -7.28 15.65 -12.47
C GLY A 68 -6.45 15.82 -11.20
N ALA A 69 -5.69 14.79 -10.82
CA ALA A 69 -4.76 14.86 -9.69
C ALA A 69 -3.76 16.00 -9.85
N ARG A 70 -3.21 16.17 -11.06
CA ARG A 70 -2.29 17.27 -11.38
C ARG A 70 -2.98 18.62 -11.19
N ALA A 71 -4.18 18.82 -11.73
CA ALA A 71 -4.91 20.07 -11.53
C ALA A 71 -5.13 20.41 -10.04
N THR A 72 -5.49 19.42 -9.21
CA THR A 72 -5.61 19.60 -7.74
C THR A 72 -4.27 19.97 -7.09
N TYR A 73 -3.18 19.31 -7.51
CA TYR A 73 -1.84 19.64 -7.04
C TYR A 73 -1.45 21.08 -7.38
N GLU A 74 -1.65 21.50 -8.62
CA GLU A 74 -1.30 22.85 -9.09
C GLU A 74 -2.08 23.95 -8.35
N GLN A 75 -3.37 23.71 -8.06
CA GLN A 75 -4.23 24.61 -7.29
C GLN A 75 -3.80 24.77 -5.83
N SER A 76 -2.94 23.89 -5.31
CA SER A 76 -2.45 23.94 -3.93
C SER A 76 -1.39 25.03 -3.70
N PHE A 77 -1.04 25.80 -4.72
CA PHE A 77 0.07 26.76 -4.68
C PHE A 77 -0.30 28.15 -5.22
N ASP A 78 0.00 29.19 -4.44
CA ASP A 78 0.11 30.55 -4.98
C ASP A 78 1.57 30.82 -5.41
N MET A 79 1.79 30.82 -6.72
CA MET A 79 3.12 30.94 -7.32
C MET A 79 3.56 32.40 -7.57
N ARG A 80 2.68 33.39 -7.33
CA ARG A 80 2.87 34.80 -7.75
C ARG A 80 4.16 35.43 -7.21
N ARG A 81 4.69 34.93 -6.09
CA ARG A 81 5.86 35.49 -5.39
C ARG A 81 7.02 34.52 -5.22
N TRP A 82 7.03 33.39 -5.94
CA TRP A 82 8.09 32.40 -5.73
C TRP A 82 9.46 32.91 -6.19
N PRO A 83 10.54 32.62 -5.46
CA PRO A 83 11.90 32.83 -5.97
C PRO A 83 12.23 31.82 -7.10
N PRO A 84 13.21 32.10 -7.97
CA PRO A 84 13.55 31.24 -9.11
C PRO A 84 13.86 29.78 -8.72
N TYR A 85 14.59 29.55 -7.63
CA TYR A 85 14.94 28.18 -7.19
C TYR A 85 13.70 27.32 -6.91
N ARG A 86 12.65 27.92 -6.33
CA ARG A 86 11.39 27.23 -6.00
C ARG A 86 10.59 26.90 -7.25
N ARG A 87 10.52 27.83 -8.21
CA ARG A 87 9.91 27.56 -9.53
C ARG A 87 10.65 26.46 -10.29
N ASN A 88 11.98 26.46 -10.24
CA ASN A 88 12.78 25.43 -10.89
C ASN A 88 12.57 24.06 -10.25
N ALA A 89 12.46 23.99 -8.91
CA ALA A 89 12.12 22.76 -8.21
C ALA A 89 10.74 22.23 -8.62
N TYR A 90 9.71 23.09 -8.63
CA TYR A 90 8.38 22.75 -9.11
C TYR A 90 8.38 22.23 -10.56
N ARG A 91 9.10 22.89 -11.48
CA ARG A 91 9.17 22.51 -12.91
C ARG A 91 9.85 21.17 -13.16
N ARG A 92 10.73 20.70 -12.27
CA ARG A 92 11.34 19.36 -12.36
C ARG A 92 10.33 18.24 -12.08
N GLY A 93 9.16 18.58 -11.55
CA GLY A 93 8.12 17.65 -11.16
C GLY A 93 8.28 17.17 -9.72
N SER A 94 7.16 16.67 -9.23
CA SER A 94 6.99 15.96 -7.97
C SER A 94 6.67 14.52 -8.30
N TYR A 95 7.20 13.58 -7.55
CA TYR A 95 7.12 12.16 -7.87
C TYR A 95 6.50 11.41 -6.69
N ALA A 96 5.69 10.41 -6.99
CA ALA A 96 5.11 9.55 -5.97
C ALA A 96 4.81 8.15 -6.53
N ALA A 97 4.91 7.14 -5.68
CA ALA A 97 4.36 5.82 -5.93
C ALA A 97 2.84 5.84 -5.65
N LEU A 98 2.12 4.92 -6.27
CA LEU A 98 0.70 4.70 -6.02
C LEU A 98 0.45 3.19 -5.98
N VAL A 99 -0.26 2.73 -4.97
CA VAL A 99 -0.97 1.45 -4.98
C VAL A 99 -2.44 1.70 -4.66
N GLY A 100 -3.32 1.21 -5.53
CA GLY A 100 -4.75 1.39 -5.42
C GLY A 100 -5.49 0.06 -5.46
N LEU A 101 -6.54 -0.06 -4.65
CA LEU A 101 -7.42 -1.22 -4.58
C LEU A 101 -8.84 -0.82 -4.99
N MET A 102 -9.42 -1.58 -5.90
CA MET A 102 -10.84 -1.52 -6.27
C MET A 102 -11.51 -2.83 -5.87
N LEU A 103 -12.67 -2.74 -5.24
CA LEU A 103 -13.46 -3.89 -4.80
C LEU A 103 -14.85 -3.89 -5.45
N TRP A 104 -15.26 -5.08 -5.92
CA TRP A 104 -16.61 -5.40 -6.39
C TRP A 104 -17.20 -6.54 -5.56
N PRO A 105 -17.82 -6.23 -4.40
CA PRO A 105 -18.02 -7.27 -3.39
C PRO A 105 -19.22 -8.17 -3.60
N LYS A 106 -20.16 -7.78 -4.48
CA LYS A 106 -21.24 -8.69 -4.89
C LYS A 106 -20.69 -9.81 -5.77
N GLU A 107 -19.62 -9.52 -6.52
CA GLU A 107 -18.97 -10.40 -7.47
C GLU A 107 -17.76 -11.14 -6.85
N HIS A 108 -17.41 -10.78 -5.61
CA HIS A 108 -16.19 -11.20 -4.91
C HIS A 108 -14.92 -10.97 -5.74
N LEU A 109 -14.87 -9.82 -6.41
CA LEU A 109 -13.76 -9.42 -7.28
C LEU A 109 -12.98 -8.25 -6.67
N TYR A 110 -11.69 -8.25 -6.93
CA TYR A 110 -10.83 -7.10 -6.67
C TYR A 110 -9.90 -6.83 -7.85
N ALA A 111 -9.48 -5.58 -7.98
CA ALA A 111 -8.36 -5.20 -8.82
C ALA A 111 -7.40 -4.34 -8.01
N ILE A 112 -6.10 -4.60 -8.16
CA ILE A 112 -5.03 -3.78 -7.61
C ILE A 112 -4.32 -3.12 -8.79
N GLN A 113 -4.10 -1.81 -8.74
CA GLN A 113 -3.26 -1.06 -9.68
C GLN A 113 -2.08 -0.45 -8.93
N ALA A 114 -0.89 -0.48 -9.51
CA ALA A 114 0.27 0.11 -8.88
C ALA A 114 1.31 0.66 -9.88
N ILE A 115 1.93 1.76 -9.51
CA ILE A 115 3.14 2.34 -10.12
C ILE A 115 4.11 2.67 -8.98
N GLY A 116 5.34 2.19 -9.07
CA GLY A 116 6.36 2.33 -8.02
C GLY A 116 6.47 1.08 -7.16
N ASP A 117 6.75 1.28 -5.88
CA ASP A 117 7.14 0.26 -4.92
C ASP A 117 6.29 0.23 -3.65
N SER A 118 5.28 1.10 -3.51
CA SER A 118 4.16 0.84 -2.60
C SER A 118 3.44 -0.45 -3.02
N ILE A 119 3.10 -1.31 -2.05
CA ILE A 119 2.53 -2.64 -2.33
C ILE A 119 1.14 -2.83 -1.72
N CYS A 120 0.40 -3.77 -2.27
CA CYS A 120 -0.79 -4.37 -1.68
C CYS A 120 -0.56 -5.86 -1.51
N VAL A 121 -0.82 -6.34 -0.29
CA VAL A 121 -0.85 -7.76 0.06
C VAL A 121 -2.29 -8.21 0.27
N VAL A 122 -2.67 -9.32 -0.35
CA VAL A 122 -3.92 -10.04 -0.10
C VAL A 122 -3.62 -11.20 0.81
N ALA A 123 -4.28 -11.25 1.95
CA ALA A 123 -4.18 -12.33 2.91
C ALA A 123 -5.55 -12.90 3.25
N GLU A 124 -5.62 -14.21 3.42
CA GLU A 124 -6.85 -14.91 3.79
C GLU A 124 -6.62 -15.69 5.08
N VAL A 125 -7.63 -15.67 5.96
CA VAL A 125 -7.71 -16.56 7.11
C VAL A 125 -8.73 -17.63 6.76
N ALA A 126 -8.30 -18.90 6.81
CA ALA A 126 -9.19 -20.03 6.59
C ALA A 126 -10.33 -20.03 7.64
N PRO A 127 -11.56 -20.39 7.26
CA PRO A 127 -12.65 -20.49 8.23
C PRO A 127 -12.31 -21.54 9.30
N GLU A 128 -12.68 -21.24 10.55
CA GLU A 128 -12.54 -22.19 11.67
C GLU A 128 -13.22 -23.52 11.28
N GLY A 129 -12.46 -24.63 11.37
CA GLY A 129 -12.92 -25.98 11.01
C GLY A 129 -12.52 -26.50 9.62
N ALA A 130 -11.88 -25.70 8.75
CA ALA A 130 -11.42 -26.18 7.44
C ALA A 130 -10.20 -27.12 7.50
N ALA A 131 -9.41 -27.05 8.59
CA ALA A 131 -8.20 -27.86 8.75
C ALA A 131 -8.47 -29.36 9.02
N GLU A 132 -9.70 -29.74 9.40
CA GLU A 132 -10.05 -31.14 9.68
C GLU A 132 -10.24 -32.00 8.40
N GLY A 133 -10.33 -31.38 7.21
CA GLY A 133 -10.57 -32.09 5.95
C GLY A 133 -9.34 -32.41 5.09
N ALA A 134 -8.15 -31.88 5.43
CA ALA A 134 -6.96 -31.97 4.57
C ALA A 134 -5.85 -32.90 5.08
N SER A 135 -6.06 -33.60 6.20
CA SER A 135 -5.08 -34.54 6.76
C SER A 135 -5.66 -35.95 6.86
N ALA A 136 -5.78 -36.63 5.73
CA ALA A 136 -6.00 -38.08 5.68
C ALA A 136 -5.04 -38.75 4.69
N ALA A 137 -3.73 -38.54 4.88
CA ALA A 137 -2.68 -39.41 4.33
C ALA A 137 -1.32 -39.16 5.03
N ALA A 138 -1.19 -39.62 6.27
CA ALA A 138 0.05 -40.17 6.87
C ALA A 138 -0.15 -40.33 8.38
N ALA A 139 -0.51 -41.55 8.81
CA ALA A 139 -0.23 -41.99 10.17
C ALA A 139 1.20 -42.58 10.17
N ASP A 140 2.07 -42.14 11.07
CA ASP A 140 2.47 -42.94 12.24
C ASP A 140 3.56 -42.22 13.07
N SER A 141 3.58 -42.56 14.36
CA SER A 141 4.55 -42.25 15.42
C SER A 141 4.34 -40.99 16.28
N ALA A 142 4.37 -41.28 17.58
CA ALA A 142 3.88 -40.50 18.70
C ALA A 142 4.82 -39.35 19.11
N GLY A 143 4.21 -38.23 19.50
CA GLY A 143 4.85 -37.14 20.22
C GLY A 143 3.80 -36.32 20.95
N ASN A 144 3.71 -36.48 22.27
CA ASN A 144 2.80 -35.74 23.14
C ASN A 144 3.28 -34.29 23.26
N GLY A 145 2.66 -33.39 22.50
CA GLY A 145 2.77 -31.94 22.66
C GLY A 145 1.37 -31.37 22.47
N ALA A 146 0.83 -30.75 23.51
CA ALA A 146 -0.44 -30.04 23.43
C ALA A 146 -0.32 -28.94 22.36
N ALA A 147 -0.93 -29.18 21.21
CA ALA A 147 -1.16 -28.15 20.22
C ALA A 147 -2.29 -27.27 20.77
N ASP A 148 -1.91 -26.14 21.36
CA ASP A 148 -2.85 -25.05 21.60
C ASP A 148 -3.55 -24.72 20.27
N GLY A 149 -4.88 -24.70 20.29
CA GLY A 149 -5.75 -24.44 19.14
C GLY A 149 -5.68 -23.01 18.65
N ALA A 150 -4.49 -22.52 18.31
CA ALA A 150 -4.34 -21.32 17.52
C ALA A 150 -4.89 -21.62 16.11
N GLY A 151 -6.03 -21.03 15.77
CA GLY A 151 -6.54 -21.06 14.40
C GLY A 151 -5.43 -20.66 13.43
N ALA A 152 -5.45 -21.25 12.23
CA ALA A 152 -4.43 -20.97 11.21
C ALA A 152 -4.33 -19.44 11.00
N GLY A 153 -3.11 -18.90 11.16
CA GLY A 153 -2.85 -17.47 10.96
C GLY A 153 -3.15 -17.02 9.52
N PRO A 154 -3.14 -15.70 9.26
CA PRO A 154 -3.37 -15.20 7.92
C PRO A 154 -2.27 -15.65 6.94
N THR A 155 -2.68 -16.28 5.84
CA THR A 155 -1.76 -16.74 4.79
C THR A 155 -1.70 -15.74 3.65
N LEU A 156 -0.49 -15.48 3.14
CA LEU A 156 -0.30 -14.67 1.94
C LEU A 156 -0.90 -15.34 0.70
N VAL A 157 -1.89 -14.70 0.08
CA VAL A 157 -2.45 -15.10 -1.22
C VAL A 157 -1.72 -14.40 -2.36
N ARG A 158 -1.40 -13.11 -2.19
CA ARG A 158 -0.77 -12.29 -3.24
C ARG A 158 -0.03 -11.10 -2.65
N ALA A 159 1.09 -10.73 -3.25
CA ALA A 159 1.74 -9.44 -3.09
C ALA A 159 1.91 -8.78 -4.48
N PHE A 160 1.67 -7.47 -4.59
CA PHE A 160 1.75 -6.73 -5.84
C PHE A 160 2.08 -5.24 -5.57
N PRO A 161 2.91 -4.56 -6.39
CA PRO A 161 3.61 -5.07 -7.58
C PRO A 161 4.89 -5.86 -7.22
N LEU A 162 5.37 -5.74 -5.99
CA LEU A 162 6.57 -6.44 -5.52
C LEU A 162 6.19 -7.64 -4.66
N SER A 163 6.94 -8.74 -4.76
CA SER A 163 6.69 -10.00 -4.07
C SER A 163 7.89 -10.52 -3.28
N SER A 164 9.00 -9.77 -3.26
CA SER A 164 10.19 -10.09 -2.45
C SER A 164 10.90 -8.83 -1.95
N PRO A 165 11.58 -8.88 -0.78
CA PRO A 165 12.30 -7.73 -0.24
C PRO A 165 13.39 -7.17 -1.16
N ALA A 166 14.09 -8.03 -1.91
CA ALA A 166 15.18 -7.61 -2.80
C ALA A 166 14.71 -6.68 -3.94
N GLN A 167 13.42 -6.68 -4.28
CA GLN A 167 12.89 -5.78 -5.31
C GLN A 167 12.83 -4.31 -4.86
N PHE A 168 12.76 -4.05 -3.56
CA PHE A 168 12.76 -2.69 -2.99
C PHE A 168 14.13 -2.01 -3.05
N GLU A 169 15.20 -2.76 -3.33
CA GLU A 169 16.53 -2.20 -3.52
C GLU A 169 16.69 -1.50 -4.89
N ARG A 170 15.72 -1.71 -5.79
CA ARG A 170 15.70 -1.09 -7.12
C ARG A 170 15.11 0.30 -7.03
N ARG A 171 15.62 1.22 -7.84
CA ARG A 171 15.00 2.55 -7.96
C ARG A 171 13.64 2.41 -8.66
N PRO A 172 12.53 2.77 -8.01
CA PRO A 172 11.21 2.65 -8.60
C PRO A 172 10.99 3.68 -9.70
N VAL A 173 10.09 3.36 -10.61
CA VAL A 173 9.49 4.32 -11.52
C VAL A 173 8.28 4.94 -10.82
N LEU A 174 8.16 6.26 -10.86
CA LEU A 174 7.16 7.01 -10.08
C LEU A 174 6.27 7.87 -10.97
N LEU A 175 5.02 8.06 -10.57
CA LEU A 175 4.12 9.01 -11.23
C LEU A 175 4.57 10.43 -10.94
N SER A 176 4.65 11.24 -11.98
CA SER A 176 5.15 12.61 -11.91
C SER A 176 4.11 13.66 -12.27
N THR A 177 4.19 14.80 -11.59
CA THR A 177 3.55 16.06 -12.01
C THR A 177 4.22 16.69 -13.24
N ALA A 178 5.25 16.10 -13.82
CA ALA A 178 5.82 16.49 -15.10
C ALA A 178 5.52 15.40 -16.15
N ASP A 179 4.51 15.61 -17.00
CA ASP A 179 3.97 14.53 -17.87
C ASP A 179 5.02 13.84 -18.76
N HIS A 180 5.97 14.61 -19.26
CA HIS A 180 7.07 14.08 -20.09
C HIS A 180 7.99 13.10 -19.37
N THR A 181 7.97 13.03 -18.03
CA THR A 181 8.75 12.08 -17.24
C THR A 181 7.97 10.81 -16.90
N ASN A 182 6.67 10.75 -17.22
CA ASN A 182 5.83 9.54 -17.11
C ASN A 182 6.03 8.60 -18.29
N VAL A 183 7.26 8.45 -18.77
CA VAL A 183 7.63 7.61 -19.92
C VAL A 183 8.87 6.81 -19.59
N VAL A 184 8.81 5.50 -19.77
CA VAL A 184 9.95 4.58 -19.63
C VAL A 184 10.05 3.75 -20.90
N ASP A 185 11.25 3.69 -21.46
CA ASP A 185 11.55 3.01 -22.73
C ASP A 185 10.62 3.45 -23.88
N GLY A 186 10.25 4.74 -23.91
CA GLY A 186 9.38 5.32 -24.94
C GLY A 186 7.89 5.01 -24.76
N VAL A 187 7.50 4.28 -23.72
CA VAL A 187 6.10 3.95 -23.40
C VAL A 187 5.66 4.70 -22.15
N HIS A 188 4.47 5.31 -22.21
CA HIS A 188 3.92 6.00 -21.06
C HIS A 188 3.60 5.01 -19.94
N LEU A 189 3.81 5.39 -18.67
CA LEU A 189 3.63 4.48 -17.52
C LEU A 189 2.25 3.82 -17.49
N LEU A 190 1.22 4.59 -17.83
CA LEU A 190 -0.17 4.10 -17.84
C LEU A 190 -0.50 3.15 -19.00
N ASP A 191 0.36 3.09 -20.01
CA ASP A 191 0.22 2.18 -21.15
C ASP A 191 1.10 0.92 -20.96
N GLN A 192 1.83 0.81 -19.84
CA GLN A 192 2.65 -0.35 -19.55
C GLN A 192 1.81 -1.55 -19.13
N SER A 193 2.18 -2.73 -19.62
CA SER A 193 1.64 -3.99 -19.11
C SER A 193 2.10 -4.22 -17.67
N GLY A 194 1.26 -4.87 -16.86
CA GLY A 194 1.65 -5.31 -15.51
C GLY A 194 1.47 -4.26 -14.41
N ILE A 195 0.87 -3.10 -14.71
CA ILE A 195 0.50 -2.09 -13.70
C ILE A 195 -0.79 -2.44 -12.96
N TRP A 196 -1.41 -3.58 -13.26
CA TRP A 196 -2.61 -4.07 -12.60
C TRP A 196 -2.62 -5.60 -12.44
N THR A 197 -3.35 -6.07 -11.43
CA THR A 197 -3.72 -7.47 -11.23
C THR A 197 -5.18 -7.55 -10.78
N VAL A 198 -5.88 -8.60 -11.21
CA VAL A 198 -7.27 -8.86 -10.84
C VAL A 198 -7.34 -10.21 -10.13
N GLY A 199 -8.21 -10.35 -9.14
CA GLY A 199 -8.42 -11.60 -8.46
C GLY A 199 -9.83 -11.74 -7.91
N ARG A 200 -10.11 -12.94 -7.42
CA ARG A 200 -11.31 -13.27 -6.64
C ARG A 200 -10.90 -13.58 -5.21
N TYR A 201 -11.78 -13.30 -4.28
CA TYR A 201 -11.64 -13.73 -2.88
C TYR A 201 -12.83 -14.60 -2.49
N ALA A 202 -12.63 -15.55 -1.59
CA ALA A 202 -13.70 -16.46 -1.22
C ALA A 202 -14.77 -15.72 -0.38
N ALA A 203 -16.05 -15.94 -0.69
CA ALA A 203 -17.18 -15.34 0.04
C ALA A 203 -17.19 -15.70 1.54
N HIS A 204 -16.56 -16.81 1.92
CA HIS A 204 -16.56 -17.34 3.29
C HIS A 204 -15.21 -17.20 3.99
N ALA A 205 -14.17 -16.70 3.29
CA ALA A 205 -12.88 -16.42 3.91
C ALA A 205 -12.86 -14.99 4.41
N ARG A 206 -12.24 -14.77 5.58
CA ARG A 206 -11.90 -13.40 6.00
C ARG A 206 -10.71 -12.95 5.15
N THR A 207 -10.96 -12.07 4.19
CA THR A 207 -9.94 -11.55 3.28
C THR A 207 -9.52 -10.16 3.73
N ALA A 208 -8.23 -9.95 3.94
CA ALA A 208 -7.64 -8.66 4.24
C ALA A 208 -6.77 -8.20 3.06
N PHE A 209 -6.96 -6.95 2.65
CA PHE A 209 -6.09 -6.25 1.73
C PHE A 209 -5.27 -5.23 2.50
N CYS A 210 -3.96 -5.44 2.58
CA CYS A 210 -3.02 -4.56 3.27
C CYS A 210 -2.25 -3.74 2.24
N LEU A 211 -2.60 -2.47 2.07
CA LEU A 211 -1.88 -1.51 1.24
C LEU A 211 -0.85 -0.79 2.12
N MET A 212 0.38 -0.62 1.64
CA MET A 212 1.44 0.01 2.41
C MET A 212 2.53 0.63 1.55
N THR A 213 3.26 1.57 2.15
CA THR A 213 4.45 2.18 1.54
C THR A 213 5.67 1.29 1.69
N ASP A 214 6.74 1.66 0.99
CA ASP A 214 7.78 0.73 0.59
C ASP A 214 8.59 0.17 1.78
N ALA A 215 8.87 1.00 2.79
CA ALA A 215 9.58 0.60 4.01
C ALA A 215 8.83 -0.48 4.79
N LEU A 216 7.50 -0.37 4.89
CA LEU A 216 6.66 -1.38 5.53
C LEU A 216 6.50 -2.61 4.64
N GLY A 217 6.42 -2.42 3.31
CA GLY A 217 6.34 -3.52 2.35
C GLY A 217 7.58 -4.41 2.37
N ALA A 218 8.77 -3.81 2.33
CA ALA A 218 10.05 -4.50 2.44
C ALA A 218 10.17 -5.26 3.76
N TRP A 219 9.75 -4.62 4.86
CA TRP A 219 9.66 -5.27 6.16
C TRP A 219 8.68 -6.45 6.12
N LEU A 220 7.45 -6.28 5.68
CA LEU A 220 6.46 -7.36 5.66
C LEU A 220 6.96 -8.57 4.88
N LEU A 221 7.52 -8.37 3.67
CA LEU A 221 7.95 -9.46 2.80
C LEU A 221 9.21 -10.19 3.29
N GLY A 222 9.91 -9.68 4.32
CA GLY A 222 11.05 -10.36 4.94
C GLY A 222 10.69 -11.56 5.81
N GLU A 223 9.55 -11.50 6.49
CA GLU A 223 9.01 -12.61 7.33
C GLU A 223 7.48 -12.62 7.26
N THR A 224 6.97 -12.87 6.05
CA THR A 224 5.58 -12.59 5.65
C THR A 224 4.52 -13.09 6.61
N GLU A 225 4.45 -14.38 6.90
CA GLU A 225 3.36 -14.95 7.70
C GLU A 225 3.32 -14.38 9.13
N ALA A 226 4.48 -14.30 9.80
CA ALA A 226 4.58 -13.76 11.16
C ALA A 226 4.27 -12.25 11.20
N ARG A 227 4.76 -11.49 10.22
CA ARG A 227 4.57 -10.04 10.15
C ARG A 227 3.14 -9.68 9.70
N LEU A 228 2.49 -10.49 8.86
CA LEU A 228 1.08 -10.35 8.49
C LEU A 228 0.16 -10.45 9.70
N ALA A 229 0.36 -11.46 10.55
CA ALA A 229 -0.41 -11.63 11.78
C ALA A 229 -0.28 -10.42 12.70
N ARG A 230 0.94 -9.87 12.84
CA ARG A 230 1.19 -8.64 13.61
C ARG A 230 0.46 -7.44 13.03
N LEU A 231 0.50 -7.23 11.71
CA LEU A 231 -0.19 -6.09 11.07
C LEU A 231 -1.71 -6.19 11.22
N GLN A 232 -2.30 -7.37 11.02
CA GLN A 232 -3.75 -7.54 11.12
C GLN A 232 -4.29 -7.32 12.53
N ALA A 233 -3.47 -7.59 13.56
CA ALA A 233 -3.80 -7.35 14.96
C ALA A 233 -3.77 -5.86 15.37
N ILE A 234 -3.32 -4.97 14.50
CA ILE A 234 -3.29 -3.53 14.78
C ILE A 234 -4.70 -2.96 14.73
N GLU A 235 -5.07 -2.28 15.80
CA GLU A 235 -6.41 -1.71 16.01
C GLU A 235 -6.39 -0.21 16.34
N SER A 236 -5.22 0.38 16.53
CA SER A 236 -5.06 1.79 16.89
C SER A 236 -3.81 2.41 16.29
N GLU A 237 -3.82 3.74 16.20
CA GLU A 237 -2.67 4.53 15.75
C GLU A 237 -1.46 4.33 16.68
N THR A 238 -1.69 4.28 17.99
CA THR A 238 -0.65 4.01 18.99
C THR A 238 0.00 2.64 18.77
N ALA A 239 -0.80 1.59 18.55
CA ALA A 239 -0.26 0.25 18.31
C ALA A 239 0.58 0.19 17.01
N PHE A 240 0.16 0.92 15.97
CA PHE A 240 0.96 1.04 14.75
C PHE A 240 2.25 1.82 14.99
N ALA A 241 2.19 2.95 15.69
CA ALA A 241 3.36 3.76 16.02
C ALA A 241 4.36 2.98 16.87
N ASP A 242 3.91 2.23 17.87
CA ASP A 242 4.75 1.39 18.73
C ASP A 242 5.48 0.34 17.91
N LEU A 243 4.79 -0.35 16.99
CA LEU A 243 5.41 -1.31 16.07
C LEU A 243 6.48 -0.64 15.21
N VAL A 244 6.17 0.52 14.61
CA VAL A 244 7.11 1.22 13.73
C VAL A 244 8.35 1.67 14.51
N ILE A 245 8.19 2.22 15.71
CA ILE A 245 9.28 2.67 16.57
C ILE A 245 10.15 1.48 17.00
N GLU A 246 9.53 0.40 17.46
CA GLU A 246 10.23 -0.82 17.88
C GLU A 246 11.06 -1.42 16.73
N GLU A 247 10.45 -1.58 15.55
CA GLU A 247 11.11 -2.19 14.39
C GLU A 247 12.21 -1.30 13.80
N ARG A 248 12.07 0.04 13.86
CA ARG A 248 13.14 0.98 13.51
C ARG A 248 14.29 0.90 14.51
N ALA A 249 14.00 0.88 15.82
CA ALA A 249 15.02 0.78 16.86
C ALA A 249 15.80 -0.54 16.79
N ALA A 250 15.14 -1.61 16.38
CA ALA A 250 15.76 -2.91 16.14
C ALA A 250 16.51 -3.02 14.79
N GLY A 251 16.47 -1.98 13.95
CA GLY A 251 17.12 -1.96 12.64
C GLY A 251 16.47 -2.89 11.59
N ARG A 252 15.23 -3.36 11.85
CA ARG A 252 14.49 -4.26 10.95
C ARG A 252 13.59 -3.52 9.96
N LEU A 253 13.11 -2.33 10.33
CA LEU A 253 12.33 -1.43 9.47
C LEU A 253 13.15 -0.20 9.13
N ARG A 254 13.20 0.17 7.84
CA ARG A 254 13.95 1.33 7.36
C ARG A 254 13.36 2.61 7.93
N ARG A 255 14.22 3.55 8.36
CA ARG A 255 13.77 4.87 8.84
C ARG A 255 13.30 5.73 7.67
N ASP A 256 12.01 5.67 7.39
CA ASP A 256 11.29 6.45 6.38
C ASP A 256 9.84 6.67 6.78
N ASP A 257 9.09 7.51 6.07
CA ASP A 257 7.63 7.56 6.24
C ASP A 257 7.03 6.16 6.09
N THR A 258 6.05 5.82 6.92
CA THR A 258 5.54 4.46 7.00
C THR A 258 4.02 4.47 7.13
N THR A 259 3.33 3.94 6.13
CA THR A 259 1.87 3.98 6.06
C THR A 259 1.30 2.59 5.85
N LEU A 260 0.19 2.31 6.53
CA LEU A 260 -0.57 1.07 6.43
C LEU A 260 -2.05 1.40 6.26
N MET A 261 -2.71 0.75 5.30
CA MET A 261 -4.15 0.63 5.22
C MET A 261 -4.55 -0.85 5.15
N ILE A 262 -5.50 -1.25 6.00
CA ILE A 262 -6.10 -2.57 6.01
C ILE A 262 -7.58 -2.44 5.61
N VAL A 263 -7.97 -3.17 4.58
CA VAL A 263 -9.36 -3.30 4.12
C VAL A 263 -9.80 -4.75 4.30
N GLU A 264 -10.76 -4.98 5.18
CA GLU A 264 -11.33 -6.32 5.39
C GLU A 264 -12.59 -6.48 4.54
N ALA A 265 -12.55 -7.44 3.61
CA ALA A 265 -13.70 -7.89 2.86
C ALA A 265 -14.31 -9.09 3.59
N GLY A 266 -15.54 -8.89 4.08
CA GLY A 266 -16.42 -9.91 4.65
C GLY A 266 -17.86 -9.67 4.21
#